data_AF-A0A7J5P7G7-F1
#
_entry.id   AF-A0A7J5P7G7-F1
#
_cell.length_a   1.000
_cell.length_b   1.000
_cell.length_c   1.000
_cell.angle_alpha   90.00
_cell.angle_beta   90.00
_cell.angle_gamma   90.00
#
_symmetry.space_group_name_H-M   'P 1'
#
loop_
_entity.id
_entity.type
_entity.pdbx_description
1 polymer ?
#
loop_
_entity_poly.entity_id
_entity_poly.type
_entity_poly.pdbx_seq_one_letter_code
_entity_poly.pdbx_strand_id
1 'polypeptide(L)'
;MSMDTNKEAQGIDREQIPETITFRTADRMTYGALGYDGNELMAFISGYDLEIKFNLRLINSLADAEACADALAQVFYDALMEQLLNEKADFVKPPGYKPATLSEKEGRTDVRQDNEHAG
;
A
#
# COMPACT_ATOMS: atom_id res chain seq x y z
N MET A 1 -27.28 21.04 61.57
CA MET A 1 -25.88 20.59 61.57
C MET A 1 -25.54 20.25 60.14
N SER A 2 -24.85 21.17 59.47
CA SER A 2 -24.40 21.02 58.08
C SER A 2 -23.27 20.01 58.06
N MET A 3 -23.35 19.00 57.20
CA MET A 3 -22.23 18.13 56.91
C MET A 3 -21.45 18.76 55.75
N ASP A 4 -20.24 19.20 56.04
CA ASP A 4 -19.30 19.70 55.05
C ASP A 4 -18.94 18.59 54.06
N THR A 5 -19.41 18.73 52.81
CA THR A 5 -18.95 17.93 51.70
C THR A 5 -17.59 18.45 51.24
N ASN A 6 -16.51 17.83 51.70
CA ASN A 6 -15.23 17.97 51.02
C ASN A 6 -14.31 16.77 51.31
N LYS A 7 -14.17 15.87 50.34
CA LYS A 7 -12.92 15.14 50.17
C LYS A 7 -12.73 14.67 48.73
N GLU A 8 -11.83 15.40 48.09
CA GLU A 8 -10.88 14.92 47.07
C GLU A 8 -11.46 14.61 45.69
N ALA A 9 -11.51 15.67 44.89
CA ALA A 9 -11.07 15.57 43.50
C ALA A 9 -9.69 14.89 43.46
N GLN A 10 -9.54 13.90 42.58
CA GLN A 10 -8.40 13.69 41.67
C GLN A 10 -8.36 12.24 41.20
N GLY A 11 -9.17 11.92 40.20
CA GLY A 11 -8.88 10.86 39.24
C GLY A 11 -8.63 11.53 37.90
N ILE A 12 -7.51 12.26 37.78
CA ILE A 12 -7.07 12.77 36.47
C ILE A 12 -6.68 11.52 35.69
N ASP A 13 -7.43 11.24 34.62
CA ASP A 13 -7.03 10.29 33.58
C ASP A 13 -5.62 10.67 33.16
N ARG A 14 -4.63 9.85 33.55
CA ARG A 14 -3.27 9.99 33.08
C ARG A 14 -3.32 9.69 31.60
N GLU A 15 -3.44 10.74 30.78
CA GLU A 15 -3.08 10.71 29.37
C GLU A 15 -1.78 9.93 29.26
N GLN A 16 -1.84 8.74 28.65
CA GLN A 16 -0.66 7.94 28.39
C GLN A 16 0.22 8.79 27.49
N ILE A 17 1.22 9.44 28.09
CA ILE A 17 2.23 10.19 27.36
C ILE A 17 2.90 9.16 26.45
N PRO A 18 2.81 9.28 25.13
CA PRO A 18 3.44 8.32 24.23
C PRO A 18 4.94 8.31 24.49
N GLU A 19 5.52 7.13 24.71
CA GLU A 19 6.96 6.97 24.87
C GLU A 19 7.66 7.44 23.58
N THR A 20 8.60 8.37 23.72
CA THR A 20 9.37 8.90 22.58
C THR A 20 10.72 8.20 22.52
N ILE A 21 10.98 7.51 21.41
CA ILE A 21 12.27 6.89 21.11
C ILE A 21 12.94 7.71 20.02
N THR A 22 14.21 8.10 20.22
CA THR A 22 14.98 8.90 19.27
C THR A 22 16.09 8.06 18.65
N PHE A 23 16.19 8.06 17.32
CA PHE A 23 17.23 7.37 16.56
C PHE A 23 18.14 8.38 15.86
N ARG A 24 19.42 8.04 15.69
CA ARG A 24 20.29 8.78 14.79
C ARG A 24 20.10 8.23 13.38
N THR A 25 20.27 9.08 12.37
CA THR A 25 20.17 8.66 10.97
C THR A 25 21.13 7.49 10.63
N ALA A 26 22.28 7.44 11.30
CA ALA A 26 23.26 6.36 11.15
C ALA A 26 22.78 5.01 11.69
N ASP A 27 21.78 4.99 12.58
CA ASP A 27 21.23 3.77 13.15
C ASP A 27 20.20 3.10 12.21
N ARG A 28 19.89 3.72 11.06
CA ARG A 28 18.95 3.18 10.06
C ARG A 28 19.54 1.94 9.39
N MET A 29 18.94 0.79 9.67
CA MET A 29 19.27 -0.47 8.98
C MET A 29 18.71 -0.44 7.55
N THR A 30 19.47 -1.00 6.61
CA THR A 30 19.05 -1.15 5.21
C THR A 30 19.30 -2.58 4.75
N TYR A 31 18.25 -3.22 4.28
CA TYR A 31 18.30 -4.50 3.57
C TYR A 31 17.87 -4.27 2.13
N GLY A 32 18.33 -5.09 1.20
CA GLY A 32 17.92 -4.95 -0.19
C GLY A 32 18.13 -6.22 -0.99
N ALA A 33 17.27 -6.40 -2.00
CA ALA A 33 17.40 -7.47 -2.97
C ALA A 33 18.06 -6.90 -4.23
N LEU A 34 19.14 -7.53 -4.69
CA LEU A 34 19.77 -7.18 -5.95
C LEU A 34 18.95 -7.71 -7.13
N GLY A 35 18.98 -6.98 -8.23
CA GLY A 35 18.47 -7.43 -9.52
C GLY A 35 19.32 -8.56 -10.12
N TYR A 36 18.86 -9.10 -11.24
CA TYR A 36 19.47 -10.26 -11.90
C TYR A 36 20.93 -10.06 -12.33
N ASP A 37 21.33 -8.82 -12.60
CA ASP A 37 22.68 -8.46 -13.00
C ASP A 37 23.59 -8.13 -11.79
N GLY A 38 23.04 -8.11 -10.58
CA GLY A 38 23.75 -7.83 -9.35
C GLY A 38 24.17 -6.37 -9.16
N ASN A 39 23.81 -5.46 -10.08
CA ASN A 39 24.29 -4.07 -10.05
C ASN A 39 23.29 -3.11 -9.40
N GLU A 40 22.00 -3.35 -9.58
CA GLU A 40 20.95 -2.48 -9.07
C GLU A 40 20.12 -3.19 -7.97
N LEU A 41 19.66 -2.43 -6.99
CA LEU A 41 18.70 -2.92 -6.01
C LEU A 41 17.30 -2.93 -6.63
N MET A 42 16.69 -4.13 -6.68
CA MET A 42 15.30 -4.31 -7.10
C MET A 42 14.32 -3.95 -5.98
N ALA A 43 14.72 -4.14 -4.72
CA ALA A 43 13.96 -3.73 -3.55
C ALA A 43 14.92 -3.26 -2.45
N PHE A 44 14.50 -2.27 -1.66
CA PHE A 44 15.21 -1.85 -0.45
C PHE A 44 14.21 -1.70 0.70
N ILE A 45 14.61 -2.17 1.89
CA ILE A 45 13.86 -2.09 3.13
C ILE A 45 14.75 -1.30 4.09
N SER A 46 14.31 -0.10 4.46
CA SER A 46 15.04 0.73 5.41
C SER A 46 14.18 1.08 6.61
N GLY A 47 14.71 0.93 7.81
CA GLY A 47 14.01 1.23 9.05
C GLY A 47 14.99 1.45 10.21
N TYR A 48 14.52 2.12 11.26
CA TYR A 48 15.28 2.26 12.51
C TYR A 48 15.09 1.05 13.42
N ASP A 49 13.91 0.44 13.36
CA ASP A 49 13.59 -0.80 14.03
C ASP A 49 12.91 -1.72 13.01
N LEU A 50 13.55 -2.85 12.72
CA LEU A 50 13.02 -3.91 11.87
C LEU A 50 13.01 -5.16 12.73
N GLU A 51 12.05 -5.24 13.62
CA GLU A 51 11.89 -6.40 14.49
C GLU A 51 11.12 -7.50 13.75
N ILE A 52 11.80 -8.63 13.50
CA ILE A 52 11.17 -9.85 12.99
C ILE A 52 11.17 -10.88 14.12
N LYS A 53 9.96 -11.27 14.57
CA LYS A 53 9.75 -12.28 15.61
C LYS A 53 9.09 -13.52 15.01
N PHE A 54 9.72 -14.67 15.20
CA PHE A 54 9.17 -15.96 14.79
C PHE A 54 8.50 -16.64 15.99
N ASN A 55 7.30 -17.20 15.77
CA ASN A 55 6.62 -17.99 16.80
C ASN A 55 7.20 -19.42 16.82
N LEU A 56 8.32 -19.60 17.52
CA LEU A 56 9.02 -20.88 17.62
C LEU A 56 8.23 -21.97 18.36
N ARG A 57 7.08 -21.66 18.96
CA ARG A 57 6.16 -22.70 19.46
C ARG A 57 5.44 -23.41 18.32
N LEU A 58 5.22 -22.72 17.20
CA LEU A 58 4.53 -23.27 16.03
C LEU A 58 5.54 -23.86 15.03
N ILE A 59 6.73 -23.26 14.92
CA ILE A 59 7.78 -23.73 14.02
C ILE A 59 8.60 -24.81 14.74
N ASN A 60 8.27 -26.08 14.51
CA ASN A 60 8.91 -27.22 15.17
C ASN A 60 9.69 -28.12 14.21
N SER A 61 9.62 -27.85 12.91
CA SER A 61 10.29 -28.62 11.87
C SER A 61 10.77 -27.74 10.71
N LEU A 62 11.61 -28.31 9.84
CA LEU A 62 12.03 -27.64 8.61
C LEU A 62 10.83 -27.32 7.71
N ALA A 63 9.88 -28.24 7.60
CA ALA A 63 8.67 -28.03 6.82
C ALA A 63 7.82 -26.85 7.34
N ASP A 64 7.73 -26.66 8.66
CA ASP A 64 7.04 -25.49 9.24
C ASP A 64 7.77 -24.19 8.91
N ALA A 65 9.11 -24.22 8.88
CA ALA A 65 9.93 -23.06 8.54
C ALA A 65 9.79 -22.69 7.05
N GLU A 66 9.80 -23.68 6.16
CA GLU A 66 9.54 -23.50 4.72
C GLU A 66 8.14 -22.94 4.49
N ALA A 67 7.11 -23.55 5.10
CA ALA A 67 5.74 -23.05 5.00
C ALA A 67 5.60 -21.61 5.54
N CYS A 68 6.29 -21.27 6.62
CA CYS A 68 6.33 -19.92 7.15
C CYS A 68 7.00 -18.94 6.17
N ALA A 69 8.12 -19.32 5.56
CA ALA A 69 8.82 -18.50 4.58
C ALA A 69 7.97 -18.28 3.32
N ASP A 70 7.32 -19.33 2.81
CA ASP A 70 6.43 -19.25 1.65
C ASP A 70 5.23 -18.34 1.92
N ALA A 71 4.63 -18.44 3.11
CA ALA A 71 3.53 -17.56 3.51
C ALA A 71 3.98 -16.09 3.57
N LEU A 72 5.17 -15.80 4.12
CA LEU A 72 5.73 -14.45 4.14
C LEU A 72 6.07 -13.94 2.73
N ALA A 73 6.58 -14.81 1.86
CA ALA A 73 6.85 -14.47 0.46
C ALA A 73 5.57 -14.08 -0.28
N GLN A 74 4.46 -14.77 -0.03
CA GLN A 74 3.16 -14.42 -0.62
C GLN A 74 2.66 -13.05 -0.15
N VAL A 75 2.74 -12.77 1.16
CA VAL A 75 2.37 -11.44 1.70
C VAL A 75 3.20 -10.34 1.06
N PHE A 76 4.50 -10.56 0.90
CA PHE A 76 5.38 -9.60 0.25
C PHE A 76 5.03 -9.39 -1.23
N TYR A 77 4.70 -10.47 -1.94
CA TYR A 77 4.26 -10.41 -3.34
C TYR A 77 2.97 -9.60 -3.49
N ASP A 78 1.97 -9.84 -2.65
CA ASP A 78 0.68 -9.13 -2.73
C ASP A 78 0.89 -7.62 -2.52
N ALA A 79 1.71 -7.23 -1.53
CA ALA A 79 2.05 -5.83 -1.28
C ALA A 79 2.81 -5.19 -2.46
N LEU A 80 3.77 -5.91 -3.04
CA LEU A 80 4.49 -5.45 -4.23
C LEU A 80 3.53 -5.25 -5.42
N MET A 81 2.61 -6.18 -5.63
CA MET A 81 1.63 -6.10 -6.72
C MET A 81 0.68 -4.93 -6.55
N GLU A 82 0.18 -4.66 -5.34
CA GLU A 82 -0.61 -3.46 -5.06
C GLU A 82 0.15 -2.18 -5.39
N GLN A 83 1.43 -2.08 -4.99
CA GLN A 83 2.24 -0.91 -5.32
C GLN A 83 2.46 -0.77 -6.82
N LEU A 84 2.78 -1.86 -7.52
CA LEU A 84 2.93 -1.86 -8.99
C LEU A 84 1.65 -1.45 -9.70
N LEU A 85 0.49 -1.90 -9.24
CA LEU A 85 -0.80 -1.52 -9.78
C LEU A 85 -1.07 -0.02 -9.61
N ASN A 86 -0.73 0.53 -8.44
CA ASN A 86 -0.96 1.94 -8.13
C ASN A 86 0.01 2.87 -8.87
N GLU A 87 1.28 2.51 -8.98
CA GLU A 87 2.32 3.36 -9.55
C GLU A 87 2.56 3.12 -11.05
N LYS A 88 2.26 1.92 -11.54
CA LYS A 88 2.54 1.46 -12.90
C LYS A 88 1.36 0.66 -13.48
N ALA A 89 0.15 1.21 -13.38
CA ALA A 89 -1.09 0.57 -13.85
C ALA A 89 -1.06 0.09 -15.32
N ASP A 90 -0.22 0.69 -16.17
CA ASP A 90 -0.05 0.25 -17.56
C ASP A 90 0.73 -1.06 -17.71
N PHE A 91 1.45 -1.50 -16.67
CA PHE A 91 2.20 -2.77 -16.64
C PHE A 91 1.27 -3.99 -16.71
N VAL A 92 0.01 -3.83 -16.28
CA VAL A 92 -1.02 -4.88 -16.28
C VAL A 92 -1.81 -4.90 -17.58
N LYS A 93 -1.69 -3.86 -18.42
CA LYS A 93 -2.44 -3.78 -19.67
C LYS A 93 -1.75 -4.66 -20.70
N PRO A 94 -2.46 -5.64 -21.30
CA PRO A 94 -1.87 -6.48 -22.33
C PRO A 94 -1.41 -5.62 -23.52
N PRO A 95 -0.36 -6.03 -24.25
CA PRO A 95 0.05 -5.35 -25.47
C PRO A 95 -1.13 -5.26 -26.45
N GLY A 96 -1.58 -4.03 -26.74
CA GLY A 96 -2.74 -3.78 -27.61
C GLY A 96 -4.02 -3.31 -26.91
N TYR A 97 -3.97 -2.95 -25.62
CA TYR A 97 -5.10 -2.31 -24.94
C TYR A 97 -5.52 -1.01 -25.65
N LYS A 98 -6.65 -1.07 -26.37
CA LYS A 98 -7.33 0.12 -26.89
C LYS A 98 -8.41 0.52 -25.88
N PRO A 99 -8.39 1.75 -25.33
CA PRO A 99 -9.47 2.22 -24.48
C PRO A 99 -10.78 2.19 -25.28
N ALA A 100 -11.86 1.70 -24.67
CA ALA A 100 -13.17 1.72 -25.29
C ALA A 100 -13.63 3.17 -25.43
N THR A 101 -13.42 3.77 -26.61
CA THR A 101 -14.06 5.03 -26.96
C THR A 101 -15.53 4.72 -27.20
N LEU A 102 -16.42 5.18 -26.30
CA LEU A 102 -17.83 5.33 -26.61
C LEU A 102 -17.90 6.39 -27.72
N SER A 103 -17.86 5.97 -28.99
CA SER A 103 -18.15 6.85 -30.10
C SER A 103 -19.64 7.15 -30.01
N GLU A 104 -19.98 8.33 -29.51
CA GLU A 104 -21.33 8.87 -29.55
C GLU A 104 -21.82 8.76 -30.99
N LYS A 105 -22.86 7.94 -31.16
CA LYS A 105 -23.44 7.62 -32.45
C LYS A 105 -23.93 8.93 -33.06
N GLU A 106 -23.20 9.34 -34.09
CA GLU A 106 -23.43 10.44 -35.01
C GLU A 106 -24.89 10.92 -35.05
N GLY A 107 -25.11 12.14 -34.56
CA GLY A 107 -26.38 12.86 -34.69
C GLY A 107 -26.72 13.03 -36.16
N ARG A 108 -27.60 12.16 -36.67
CA ARG A 108 -28.17 12.24 -38.01
C ARG A 108 -29.13 13.42 -38.07
N THR A 109 -28.58 14.61 -38.26
CA THR A 109 -29.35 15.83 -38.52
C THR A 109 -29.60 15.90 -40.01
N ASP A 110 -30.59 15.16 -40.52
CA ASP A 110 -31.10 15.32 -41.88
C ASP A 110 -31.95 16.60 -41.94
N VAL A 111 -31.30 17.77 -42.00
CA VAL A 111 -31.96 19.00 -42.45
C VAL A 111 -31.88 19.00 -43.97
N ARG A 112 -32.91 18.47 -44.63
CA ARG A 112 -33.16 18.75 -46.04
C ARG A 112 -33.52 20.22 -46.14
N GLN A 113 -32.61 21.00 -46.70
CA GLN A 113 -32.86 22.39 -47.05
C GLN A 113 -33.37 22.41 -48.48
N ASP A 114 -34.68 22.51 -48.60
CA ASP A 114 -35.38 22.81 -49.84
C ASP A 114 -35.07 24.27 -50.20
N ASN A 115 -34.36 24.53 -51.30
CA ASN A 115 -34.69 25.63 -52.21
C ASN A 115 -33.79 25.70 -53.47
N GLU A 116 -34.49 25.70 -54.60
CA GLU A 116 -34.36 26.65 -55.73
C GLU A 116 -33.06 26.66 -56.55
N HIS A 117 -33.15 26.08 -57.76
CA HIS A 117 -32.53 26.69 -58.93
C HIS A 117 -33.49 26.72 -60.12
N ALA A 118 -33.77 27.94 -60.55
CA ALA A 118 -34.41 28.27 -61.82
C ALA A 118 -33.49 27.89 -63.00
N GLY A 119 -34.11 27.53 -64.12
CA GLY A 119 -33.47 27.25 -65.40
C GLY A 119 -34.42 26.57 -66.35
#